data_AF-A0A0B2PK44-F1
#
_entry.id   AF-A0A0B2PK44-F1
#
_cell.length_a   1.000
_cell.length_b   1.000
_cell.length_c   1.000
_cell.angle_alpha   90.00
_cell.angle_beta   90.00
_cell.angle_gamma   90.00
#
_symmetry.space_group_name_H-M   'P 1'
#
loop_
_entity.id
_entity.type
_entity.pdbx_description
1 polymer ?
#
loop_
_entity_poly.entity_id
_entity_poly.type
_entity_poly.pdbx_seq_one_letter_code
_entity_poly.pdbx_strand_id
1 'polypeptide(L)'
;MQRFCSLSGMSNNKALVERLQRYGVITSSKEAEVMETVDKALFVPDGAAPYDDSPMAIGYNATISAPHMLEENLQPGMHALDVGYDGRQGWPEFAPYDAIHVGAAAPEIPQPLIDQLKPGGRMLSPVGNIFQRWWIMLNCEVTKIEPKS
;
A
#
# COMPACT_ATOMS: atom_id res chain seq x y z
N MET A 1 -3.77 -17.65 15.94
CA MET A 1 -2.40 -17.96 16.41
C MET A 1 -1.53 -18.38 15.24
N GLN A 2 -0.53 -17.53 14.95
CA GLN A 2 0.65 -17.69 14.09
C GLN A 2 0.47 -17.63 12.55
N ARG A 3 0.97 -16.53 11.95
CA ARG A 3 2.13 -16.51 11.00
C ARG A 3 2.22 -15.21 10.17
N PHE A 4 2.22 -14.04 10.82
CA PHE A 4 2.59 -12.78 10.14
C PHE A 4 3.92 -12.19 10.64
N CYS A 5 4.55 -12.80 11.65
CA CYS A 5 5.85 -12.37 12.16
C CYS A 5 6.96 -13.29 11.64
N SER A 6 7.95 -12.67 10.99
CA SER A 6 9.22 -13.20 10.47
C SER A 6 9.12 -14.33 9.44
N LEU A 7 9.01 -13.96 8.16
CA LEU A 7 9.19 -14.86 7.03
C LEU A 7 10.45 -14.46 6.23
N SER A 8 11.59 -14.43 6.90
CA SER A 8 12.89 -14.13 6.32
C SER A 8 13.39 -15.21 5.36
N GLY A 9 14.03 -14.81 4.25
CA GLY A 9 14.86 -15.70 3.42
C GLY A 9 14.35 -16.03 2.02
N MET A 10 13.54 -15.17 1.40
CA MET A 10 13.21 -15.33 -0.02
C MET A 10 14.31 -14.72 -0.89
N SER A 11 14.71 -15.43 -1.95
CA SER A 11 15.87 -15.06 -2.78
C SER A 11 15.52 -14.28 -4.04
N ASN A 12 14.25 -14.22 -4.42
CA ASN A 12 13.77 -13.50 -5.60
C ASN A 12 12.30 -13.09 -5.45
N ASN A 13 11.87 -12.15 -6.29
CA ASN A 13 10.52 -11.60 -6.30
C ASN A 13 9.44 -12.67 -6.58
N LYS A 14 9.69 -13.60 -7.51
CA LYS A 14 8.72 -14.64 -7.85
C LYS A 14 8.33 -15.49 -6.65
N ALA A 15 9.31 -15.90 -5.83
CA ALA A 15 9.06 -16.68 -4.63
C ALA A 15 8.21 -15.91 -3.60
N LEU A 16 8.42 -14.58 -3.49
CA LEU A 16 7.57 -13.70 -2.68
C LEU A 16 6.13 -13.71 -3.18
N VAL A 17 5.91 -13.49 -4.48
CA VAL A 17 4.57 -13.46 -5.08
C VAL A 17 3.83 -14.78 -4.91
N GLU A 18 4.48 -15.91 -5.22
CA GLU A 18 3.90 -17.26 -5.04
C GLU A 18 3.49 -17.51 -3.57
N ARG A 19 4.28 -17.01 -2.62
CA ARG A 19 3.96 -17.11 -1.20
C ARG A 19 2.76 -16.25 -0.82
N LEU A 20 2.68 -15.01 -1.30
CA LEU A 20 1.54 -14.13 -1.04
C LEU A 20 0.25 -14.71 -1.63
N GLN A 21 0.33 -15.32 -2.82
CA GLN A 21 -0.80 -16.07 -3.41
C GLN A 21 -1.21 -17.25 -2.54
N ARG A 22 -0.24 -18.03 -2.04
CA ARG A 22 -0.51 -19.19 -1.18
C ARG A 22 -1.24 -18.82 0.10
N TYR A 23 -0.97 -17.64 0.66
CA TYR A 23 -1.65 -17.13 1.85
C TYR A 23 -2.94 -16.35 1.55
N GLY A 24 -3.34 -16.23 0.28
CA GLY A 24 -4.55 -15.54 -0.14
C GLY A 24 -4.48 -14.02 -0.02
N VAL A 25 -3.26 -13.46 0.10
CA VAL A 25 -3.03 -12.02 0.09
C VAL A 25 -3.19 -11.48 -1.32
N ILE A 26 -2.54 -12.15 -2.28
CA ILE A 26 -2.77 -11.91 -3.71
C ILE A 26 -3.79 -12.95 -4.16
N THR A 27 -4.89 -12.50 -4.73
CA THR A 27 -5.99 -13.40 -5.11
C THR A 27 -6.15 -13.49 -6.62
N SER A 28 -5.77 -12.43 -7.36
CA SER A 28 -5.90 -12.41 -8.80
C SER A 28 -4.58 -12.75 -9.50
N SER A 29 -4.69 -13.38 -10.68
CA SER A 29 -3.53 -13.61 -11.54
C SER A 29 -2.91 -12.31 -12.05
N LYS A 30 -3.70 -11.23 -12.14
CA LYS A 30 -3.24 -9.93 -12.63
C LYS A 30 -2.34 -9.23 -11.62
N GLU A 31 -2.71 -9.25 -10.33
CA GLU A 31 -1.87 -8.75 -9.24
C GLU A 31 -0.52 -9.48 -9.20
N ALA A 32 -0.54 -10.81 -9.35
CA ALA A 32 0.69 -11.60 -9.37
C ALA A 32 1.61 -11.25 -10.56
N GLU A 33 1.06 -11.13 -11.78
CA GLU A 33 1.81 -10.73 -12.97
C GLU A 33 2.46 -9.35 -12.78
N VAL A 34 1.72 -8.37 -12.25
CA VAL A 34 2.23 -7.02 -11.98
C VAL A 34 3.32 -7.07 -10.90
N MET A 35 3.12 -7.79 -9.81
CA MET A 35 4.12 -7.89 -8.75
C MET A 35 5.37 -8.65 -9.19
N GLU A 36 5.26 -9.67 -10.05
CA GLU A 36 6.41 -10.38 -10.61
C GLU A 36 7.21 -9.50 -11.59
N THR A 37 6.55 -8.62 -12.35
CA THR A 37 7.21 -7.75 -13.33
C THR A 37 7.95 -6.56 -12.70
N VAL A 38 7.49 -6.08 -11.54
CA VAL A 38 8.10 -4.96 -10.83
C VAL A 38 8.95 -5.47 -9.66
N ASP A 39 10.26 -5.61 -9.87
CA ASP A 39 11.16 -6.13 -8.83
C ASP A 39 11.34 -5.15 -7.66
N LYS A 40 10.84 -5.55 -6.48
CA LYS A 40 10.97 -4.80 -5.23
C LYS A 40 12.44 -4.51 -4.85
N ALA A 41 13.38 -5.34 -5.28
CA ALA A 41 14.82 -5.10 -5.05
C ALA A 41 15.32 -3.79 -5.67
N LEU A 42 14.64 -3.26 -6.70
CA LEU A 42 15.01 -1.99 -7.34
C LEU A 42 14.69 -0.75 -6.49
N PHE A 43 13.86 -0.91 -5.46
CA PHE A 43 13.33 0.21 -4.65
C PHE A 43 13.86 0.20 -3.20
N VAL A 44 14.76 -0.72 -2.87
CA VAL A 44 15.37 -0.81 -1.53
C VAL A 44 16.86 -0.51 -1.59
N PRO A 45 17.47 0.02 -0.52
CA PRO A 45 18.90 0.22 -0.45
C PRO A 45 19.69 -1.10 -0.58
N ASP A 46 20.92 -1.01 -1.09
CA ASP A 46 21.84 -2.15 -1.16
C ASP A 46 22.05 -2.80 0.21
N GLY A 47 22.05 -4.14 0.25
CA GLY A 47 22.21 -4.92 1.48
C GLY A 47 20.93 -5.08 2.32
N ALA A 48 19.80 -4.53 1.86
CA ALA A 48 18.50 -4.79 2.47
C ALA A 48 17.95 -6.18 2.11
N ALA A 49 16.86 -6.58 2.79
CA ALA A 49 16.15 -7.84 2.54
C ALA A 49 14.84 -7.59 1.76
N PRO A 50 14.88 -7.27 0.44
CA PRO A 50 13.73 -6.77 -0.34
C PRO A 50 12.49 -7.65 -0.30
N TYR A 51 12.68 -8.95 -0.13
CA TYR A 51 11.62 -9.94 -0.25
C TYR A 51 11.03 -10.37 1.10
N ASP A 52 11.46 -9.75 2.19
CA ASP A 52 10.84 -9.97 3.49
C ASP A 52 9.48 -9.27 3.51
N ASP A 53 8.44 -10.02 3.91
CA ASP A 53 7.08 -9.52 3.99
C ASP A 53 6.86 -8.68 5.26
N SER A 54 7.59 -7.57 5.37
CA SER A 54 7.58 -6.66 6.51
C SER A 54 7.89 -5.22 6.07
N PRO A 55 7.42 -4.20 6.81
CA PRO A 55 7.80 -2.82 6.55
C PRO A 55 9.32 -2.63 6.69
N MET A 56 9.92 -1.91 5.76
CA MET A 56 11.38 -1.73 5.72
C MET A 56 11.75 -0.25 5.58
N ALA A 57 12.67 0.22 6.42
CA ALA A 57 13.17 1.58 6.32
C ALA A 57 14.01 1.76 5.05
N ILE A 58 13.75 2.82 4.28
CA ILE A 58 14.50 3.16 3.06
C ILE A 58 15.35 4.43 3.21
N GLY A 59 15.54 4.89 4.45
CA GLY A 59 16.17 6.17 4.76
C GLY A 59 15.16 7.33 4.76
N TYR A 60 15.64 8.55 5.01
CA TYR A 60 14.83 9.78 5.00
C TYR A 60 13.56 9.75 5.88
N ASN A 61 13.61 8.99 6.99
CA ASN A 61 12.46 8.73 7.86
C ASN A 61 11.24 8.14 7.13
N ALA A 62 11.48 7.45 6.02
CA ALA A 62 10.47 6.76 5.22
C ALA A 62 10.60 5.24 5.36
N THR A 63 9.48 4.55 5.18
CA THR A 63 9.38 3.09 5.24
C THR A 63 8.63 2.61 4.01
N ILE A 64 9.20 1.67 3.26
CA ILE A 64 8.45 0.94 2.23
C ILE A 64 7.57 -0.09 2.94
N SER A 65 6.28 -0.08 2.62
CA SER A 65 5.31 -1.01 3.21
C SER A 65 5.64 -2.46 2.90
N ALA A 66 5.16 -3.36 3.76
CA ALA A 66 5.20 -4.78 3.49
C ALA A 66 4.38 -5.11 2.23
N PRO A 67 4.82 -6.05 1.37
CA PRO A 67 4.07 -6.53 0.22
C PRO A 67 2.61 -6.90 0.51
N HIS A 68 2.30 -7.50 1.66
CA HIS A 68 0.92 -7.85 1.99
C HIS A 68 -0.02 -6.66 2.24
N MET A 69 0.52 -5.46 2.38
CA MET A 69 -0.27 -4.25 2.62
C MET A 69 -0.82 -3.63 1.33
N LEU A 70 -0.43 -4.16 0.17
CA LEU A 70 -0.94 -3.73 -1.14
C LEU A 70 -2.31 -4.38 -1.36
N GLU A 71 -3.39 -3.75 -0.91
CA GLU A 71 -4.75 -4.18 -1.21
C GLU A 71 -5.51 -3.07 -1.95
N GLU A 72 -5.38 -3.05 -3.28
CA GLU A 72 -6.21 -2.19 -4.13
C GLU A 72 -6.77 -2.98 -5.31
N ASN A 73 -8.10 -3.08 -5.38
CA ASN A 73 -8.80 -3.73 -6.48
C ASN A 73 -8.95 -2.77 -7.67
N LEU A 74 -7.82 -2.34 -8.25
CA LEU A 74 -7.78 -1.46 -9.41
C LEU A 74 -8.17 -2.23 -10.68
N GLN A 75 -9.00 -1.60 -11.52
CA GLN A 75 -9.45 -2.14 -12.79
C GLN A 75 -8.95 -1.27 -13.95
N PRO A 76 -8.74 -1.82 -15.16
CA PRO A 76 -8.38 -1.03 -16.33
C PRO A 76 -9.35 0.14 -16.55
N GLY A 77 -8.81 1.34 -16.75
CA GLY A 77 -9.58 2.57 -16.92
C GLY A 77 -9.88 3.34 -15.63
N MET A 78 -9.55 2.79 -14.45
CA MET A 78 -9.58 3.55 -13.21
C MET A 78 -8.44 4.56 -13.13
N HIS A 79 -8.70 5.70 -12.50
CA HIS A 79 -7.71 6.73 -12.19
C HIS A 79 -7.25 6.53 -10.74
N ALA A 80 -5.96 6.22 -10.54
CA ALA A 80 -5.37 6.06 -9.22
C ALA A 80 -4.30 7.14 -8.97
N LEU A 81 -4.19 7.59 -7.73
CA LEU A 81 -3.16 8.52 -7.26
C LEU A 81 -2.34 7.87 -6.14
N ASP A 82 -1.01 7.81 -6.30
CA ASP A 82 -0.09 7.43 -5.22
C ASP A 82 0.58 8.69 -4.65
N VAL A 83 0.38 8.93 -3.36
CA VAL A 83 0.81 10.13 -2.65
C VAL A 83 2.00 9.81 -1.75
N GLY A 84 3.19 10.30 -2.13
CA GLY A 84 4.40 10.31 -1.31
C GLY A 84 4.69 11.68 -0.68
N TYR A 85 5.55 11.69 0.35
CA TYR A 85 6.23 12.85 0.95
C TYR A 85 5.38 14.15 1.13
N ASP A 86 5.30 14.99 0.10
CA ASP A 86 4.65 16.31 0.08
C ASP A 86 3.36 16.37 -0.74
N GLY A 87 2.93 15.27 -1.36
CA GLY A 87 1.75 15.18 -2.24
C GLY A 87 0.38 15.33 -1.53
N ARG A 88 0.33 15.93 -0.33
CA ARG A 88 -0.90 16.13 0.47
C ARG A 88 -1.93 17.02 -0.21
N GLN A 89 -1.53 17.78 -1.24
CA GLN A 89 -2.41 18.58 -2.08
C GLN A 89 -3.08 17.77 -3.20
N GLY A 90 -2.70 16.51 -3.39
CA GLY A 90 -3.12 15.70 -4.51
C GLY A 90 -2.67 16.28 -5.84
N TRP A 91 -3.39 15.95 -6.92
CA TRP A 91 -3.14 16.46 -8.25
C TRP A 91 -4.47 16.79 -8.96
N PRO A 92 -5.03 18.00 -8.71
CA PRO A 92 -6.37 18.36 -9.15
C PRO A 92 -6.61 18.27 -10.65
N GLU A 93 -5.57 18.43 -11.48
CA GLU A 93 -5.68 18.38 -12.94
C GLU A 93 -6.10 17.00 -13.49
N PHE A 94 -5.82 15.92 -12.74
CA PHE A 94 -6.16 14.54 -13.12
C PHE A 94 -7.27 13.94 -12.25
N ALA A 95 -7.77 14.72 -11.29
CA ALA A 95 -8.96 14.38 -10.52
C ALA A 95 -10.19 14.31 -11.45
N PRO A 96 -11.23 13.54 -11.08
CA PRO A 96 -11.36 12.77 -9.83
C PRO A 96 -10.77 11.34 -9.93
N TYR A 97 -10.41 10.77 -8.78
CA TYR A 97 -9.76 9.45 -8.66
C TYR A 97 -10.71 8.36 -8.15
N ASP A 98 -10.55 7.14 -8.67
CA ASP A 98 -11.21 5.92 -8.17
C ASP A 98 -10.49 5.37 -6.93
N ALA A 99 -9.17 5.58 -6.84
CA ALA A 99 -8.34 5.14 -5.72
C ALA A 99 -7.25 6.16 -5.38
N ILE A 100 -6.98 6.35 -4.10
CA ILE A 100 -5.84 7.14 -3.62
C ILE A 100 -5.06 6.33 -2.58
N HIS A 101 -3.81 6.04 -2.87
CA HIS A 101 -2.86 5.45 -1.92
C HIS A 101 -2.02 6.58 -1.29
N VAL A 102 -1.84 6.56 0.02
CA VAL A 102 -0.94 7.49 0.71
C VAL A 102 0.18 6.69 1.36
N GLY A 103 1.37 6.74 0.77
CA GLY A 103 2.53 5.95 1.20
C GLY A 103 3.22 6.43 2.48
N ALA A 104 2.84 7.60 3.01
CA ALA A 104 3.44 8.16 4.23
C ALA A 104 2.37 8.53 5.26
N ALA A 105 2.64 8.22 6.53
CA ALA A 105 1.73 8.54 7.61
C ALA A 105 1.51 10.05 7.72
N ALA A 106 0.25 10.47 7.77
CA ALA A 106 -0.15 11.83 8.07
C ALA A 106 -0.80 11.88 9.47
N PRO A 107 -0.72 13.00 10.20
CA PRO A 107 -1.43 13.16 11.47
C PRO A 107 -2.96 13.07 11.30
N GLU A 108 -3.46 13.46 10.13
CA GLU A 108 -4.87 13.39 9.73
C GLU A 108 -4.98 13.16 8.21
N ILE A 109 -6.15 12.71 7.74
CA ILE A 109 -6.41 12.52 6.31
C ILE A 109 -6.50 13.91 5.64
N PRO A 110 -5.66 14.22 4.63
CA PRO A 110 -5.70 15.52 3.96
C PRO A 110 -7.03 15.73 3.20
N GLN A 111 -7.76 16.79 3.55
CA GLN A 111 -9.01 17.16 2.87
C GLN A 111 -8.89 17.30 1.34
N PRO A 112 -7.80 17.87 0.78
CA PRO A 112 -7.64 17.95 -0.68
C PRO A 112 -7.70 16.59 -1.39
N LEU A 113 -7.24 15.51 -0.73
CA LEU A 113 -7.31 14.17 -1.30
C LEU A 113 -8.74 13.61 -1.24
N ILE A 114 -9.49 13.93 -0.19
CA ILE A 114 -10.91 13.58 -0.07
C ILE A 114 -11.71 14.25 -1.19
N ASP A 115 -11.47 15.54 -1.43
CA ASP A 115 -12.18 16.34 -2.44
C ASP A 115 -11.90 15.86 -3.87
N GLN A 116 -10.78 15.16 -4.07
CA GLN A 116 -10.37 14.61 -5.36
C GLN A 116 -10.86 13.16 -5.58
N LEU A 117 -11.51 12.52 -4.60
CA LEU A 117 -12.11 11.20 -4.78
C LEU A 117 -13.44 11.27 -5.54
N LYS A 118 -13.68 10.30 -6.42
CA LYS A 118 -15.01 10.05 -6.98
C LYS A 118 -15.96 9.56 -5.89
N PRO A 119 -17.28 9.78 -6.02
CA PRO A 119 -18.27 9.04 -5.24
C PRO A 119 -18.06 7.53 -5.40
N GLY A 120 -17.89 6.83 -4.27
CA GLY A 120 -17.56 5.38 -4.27
C GLY A 120 -16.06 5.06 -4.45
N GLY A 121 -15.21 6.07 -4.64
CA GLY A 121 -13.76 5.93 -4.64
C GLY A 121 -13.22 5.50 -3.28
N ARG A 122 -12.03 4.91 -3.28
CA ARG A 122 -11.38 4.36 -2.07
C ARG A 122 -10.07 5.07 -1.77
N MET A 123 -9.73 5.18 -0.50
CA MET A 123 -8.42 5.68 -0.08
C MET A 123 -7.81 4.79 0.98
N LEU A 124 -6.54 4.44 0.78
CA LEU A 124 -5.70 3.77 1.75
C LEU A 124 -4.70 4.80 2.32
N SER A 125 -4.85 5.19 3.58
CA SER A 125 -3.95 6.13 4.23
C SER A 125 -3.59 5.70 5.65
N PRO A 126 -2.29 5.56 5.98
CA PRO A 126 -1.85 5.40 7.35
C PRO A 126 -2.04 6.72 8.09
N VAL A 127 -2.78 6.71 9.20
CA VAL A 127 -2.97 7.88 10.07
C VAL A 127 -2.41 7.58 11.46
N GLY A 128 -1.61 8.50 11.99
CA GLY A 128 -1.13 8.43 13.38
C GLY A 128 0.37 8.71 13.56
N ASN A 129 0.74 8.93 14.82
CA ASN A 129 1.96 9.63 15.20
C ASN A 129 3.06 8.68 15.71
N ILE A 130 2.69 7.47 16.17
CA ILE A 130 3.58 6.50 16.85
C ILE A 130 3.08 5.04 16.77
N PHE A 131 1.78 4.82 16.51
CA PHE A 131 1.21 3.53 16.12
C PHE A 131 0.39 3.79 14.86
N GLN A 132 0.82 3.25 13.72
CA GLN A 132 0.10 3.41 12.47
C GLN A 132 -1.27 2.74 12.59
N ARG A 133 -2.34 3.52 12.51
CA ARG A 133 -3.71 3.02 12.41
C ARG A 133 -4.14 3.17 10.96
N TRP A 134 -4.45 2.05 10.33
CA TRP A 134 -4.81 2.01 8.92
C TRP A 134 -6.28 2.38 8.77
N TRP A 135 -6.55 3.45 8.02
CA TRP A 135 -7.90 3.77 7.60
C TRP A 135 -8.05 3.36 6.14
N ILE A 136 -9.09 2.58 5.87
CA ILE A 136 -9.57 2.38 4.50
C ILE A 136 -10.88 3.14 4.40
N MET A 137 -10.92 4.20 3.60
CA MET A 137 -12.19 4.75 3.15
C MET A 137 -12.76 3.80 2.11
N LEU A 138 -13.81 3.07 2.50
CA LEU A 138 -14.64 2.30 1.58
C LEU A 138 -15.89 3.14 1.33
N ASN A 139 -16.04 3.69 0.13
CA ASN A 139 -17.23 4.41 -0.35
C ASN A 139 -17.61 5.67 0.46
N CYS A 140 -16.88 6.80 0.36
CA CYS A 140 -17.21 8.08 1.06
C CYS A 140 -17.49 7.99 2.58
N GLU A 141 -17.43 6.81 3.20
CA GLU A 141 -17.65 6.52 4.60
C GLU A 141 -16.35 5.99 5.18
N VAL A 142 -15.99 6.55 6.33
CA VAL A 142 -14.73 6.26 6.99
C VAL A 142 -14.89 4.96 7.79
N THR A 143 -14.35 3.84 7.29
CA THR A 143 -14.33 2.58 8.04
C THR A 143 -12.99 2.42 8.75
N LYS A 144 -13.02 2.43 10.08
CA LYS A 144 -11.85 2.15 10.92
C LYS A 144 -11.51 0.66 10.82
N ILE A 145 -10.33 0.32 10.30
CA ILE A 145 -9.86 -1.07 10.33
C ILE A 145 -9.06 -1.27 11.62
N GLU A 146 -9.58 -2.12 12.50
CA GLU A 146 -8.83 -2.55 13.66
C GLU A 146 -7.87 -3.67 13.25
N PRO A 147 -6.63 -3.69 13.77
CA PRO A 147 -5.69 -4.76 13.48
C PRO A 147 -6.32 -6.09 13.91
N LYS A 148 -6.42 -7.04 12.97
CA LYS A 148 -6.89 -8.40 13.29
C LYS A 148 -5.91 -9.05 14.28
N SER A 149 -6.43 -9.47 15.43
CA SER A 149 -5.75 -10.14 16.55
C SER A 149 -5.16 -11.51 16.19
#